data_AF-A0A9D2IMX2-F1
#
_entry.id   AF-A0A9D2IMX2-F1
#
_cell.length_a   1.000
_cell.length_b   1.000
_cell.length_c   1.000
_cell.angle_alpha   90.00
_cell.angle_beta   90.00
_cell.angle_gamma   90.00
#
_symmetry.space_group_name_H-M   'P 1'
#
loop_
_entity.id
_entity.type
_entity.pdbx_description
1 polymer ?
#
loop_
_entity_poly.entity_id
_entity_poly.type
_entity_poly.pdbx_seq_one_letter_code
_entity_poly.pdbx_strand_id
1 'polypeptide(L)' 'MVIPRKPDFMPKNPALAMAYVPMQPKGETYEPEVGLKSGTIFPDLNKPFYGRWND' A
#
# COMPACT_ATOMS: atom_id res chain seq x y z
N MET A 1 -24.30 5.00 -6.07
CA MET A 1 -22.92 4.50 -6.13
C MET A 1 -22.97 3.00 -6.33
N VAL A 2 -22.71 2.52 -7.55
CA VAL A 2 -22.73 1.08 -7.84
C VAL A 2 -21.39 0.53 -7.40
N ILE A 3 -21.36 -0.21 -6.29
CA ILE A 3 -20.15 -0.95 -5.89
C ILE A 3 -19.94 -2.06 -6.95
N PRO A 4 -18.82 -2.10 -7.68
CA PRO A 4 -18.57 -3.19 -8.61
C PRO A 4 -18.53 -4.50 -7.81
N ARG A 5 -19.40 -5.45 -8.18
CA ARG A 5 -19.66 -6.67 -7.38
C ARG A 5 -18.47 -7.63 -7.31
N LYS A 6 -17.41 -7.40 -8.06
CA LYS A 6 -16.16 -8.15 -7.99
C LYS A 6 -15.01 -7.29 -8.54
N PRO A 7 -13.96 -7.00 -7.77
CA PRO A 7 -12.76 -6.34 -8.29
C PRO A 7 -12.07 -7.23 -9.34
N ASP A 8 -11.51 -6.64 -10.39
CA ASP A 8 -10.88 -7.34 -11.51
C ASP A 8 -9.70 -8.26 -11.11
N PHE A 9 -9.14 -8.06 -9.91
CA PHE A 9 -8.04 -8.88 -9.38
C PHE A 9 -8.50 -10.18 -8.70
N MET A 10 -9.80 -10.39 -8.46
CA MET A 10 -10.26 -11.62 -7.79
C MET A 10 -10.28 -12.81 -8.76
N PRO A 11 -9.71 -13.97 -8.38
CA PRO A 11 -9.73 -15.15 -9.24
C PRO A 11 -11.17 -15.67 -9.47
N LYS A 12 -11.34 -16.44 -10.54
CA LYS A 12 -12.64 -17.05 -10.89
C LYS A 12 -13.18 -17.93 -9.75
N ASN A 13 -12.31 -18.73 -9.13
CA ASN A 13 -12.59 -19.60 -7.99
C ASN A 13 -11.69 -19.20 -6.80
N PRO A 14 -12.13 -18.29 -5.91
CA PRO A 14 -11.35 -17.91 -4.74
C PRO A 14 -11.29 -19.07 -3.73
N ALA A 15 -10.11 -19.31 -3.19
CA ALA A 15 -9.90 -20.24 -2.10
C ALA A 15 -10.43 -19.63 -0.79
N LEU A 16 -11.04 -20.47 0.05
CA LEU A 16 -11.56 -20.06 1.35
C LEU A 16 -10.43 -19.49 2.22
N ALA A 17 -10.72 -18.40 2.92
CA ALA A 17 -9.79 -17.72 3.83
C ALA A 17 -8.49 -17.18 3.19
N MET A 18 -8.45 -17.01 1.86
CA MET A 18 -7.34 -16.34 1.17
C MET A 18 -7.66 -14.88 0.86
N ALA A 19 -6.73 -13.98 1.19
CA ALA A 19 -6.80 -12.58 0.78
C ALA A 19 -6.20 -12.42 -0.63
N TYR A 20 -6.96 -11.79 -1.52
CA TYR A 20 -6.51 -11.44 -2.86
C TYR A 20 -6.24 -9.95 -2.90
N VAL A 21 -4.97 -9.57 -2.89
CA VAL A 21 -4.55 -8.15 -2.89
C VAL A 21 -4.09 -7.81 -4.31
N PRO A 22 -4.55 -6.71 -4.91
CA PRO A 22 -4.06 -6.29 -6.22
C PRO A 22 -2.56 -5.99 -6.17
N MET A 23 -1.87 -6.21 -7.29
CA MET A 23 -0.48 -5.82 -7.43
C MET A 23 -0.39 -4.29 -7.33
N GLN A 24 0.45 -3.80 -6.41
CA GLN A 24 0.62 -2.36 -6.21
C GLN A 24 1.45 -1.77 -7.36
N PRO A 25 0.91 -0.84 -8.16
CA PRO A 25 1.67 -0.21 -9.23
C PRO A 25 2.85 0.59 -8.65
N LYS A 26 3.91 0.74 -9.44
CA LYS A 26 5.03 1.61 -9.08
C LYS A 26 4.55 3.07 -9.09
N GLY A 27 4.73 3.75 -7.96
CA GLY A 27 4.49 5.19 -7.82
C GLY A 27 5.75 6.03 -8.06
N GLU A 28 5.65 7.31 -7.75
CA GLU A 28 6.79 8.21 -7.73
C GLU A 28 7.79 7.81 -6.64
N THR A 29 9.05 8.17 -6.86
CA THR A 29 10.14 7.90 -5.93
C THR A 29 10.93 9.17 -5.69
N TYR A 30 11.34 9.39 -4.44
CA TYR A 30 12.32 10.40 -4.12
C TYR A 30 13.68 10.10 -4.75
N GLU A 31 14.50 11.14 -4.88
CA GLU A 31 15.94 10.99 -5.07
C GLU A 31 16.57 10.19 -3.91
N PRO A 32 17.63 9.42 -4.16
CA PRO A 32 18.19 8.48 -3.17
C PRO A 32 18.49 9.10 -1.80
N GLU A 33 19.09 10.29 -1.78
CA GLU A 33 19.45 10.97 -0.52
C GLU A 33 18.23 11.38 0.30
N VAL A 34 17.14 11.80 -0.37
CA VAL A 34 15.89 12.20 0.29
C VAL A 34 15.15 10.96 0.80
N GLY A 35 15.15 9.88 0.01
CA GLY A 35 14.57 8.60 0.43
C GLY A 35 15.28 8.02 1.66
N LEU A 36 16.60 8.10 1.69
CA LEU A 36 17.41 7.65 2.85
C LEU A 36 17.06 8.45 4.11
N LYS A 37 16.98 9.79 4.01
CA LYS A 37 16.61 10.65 5.16
C LYS A 37 15.18 10.41 5.63
N SER A 38 14.25 10.13 4.72
CA SER A 38 12.83 9.93 5.03
C SER A 38 12.51 8.52 5.55
N GLY A 39 13.44 7.57 5.45
CA GLY A 39 13.20 6.16 5.79
C GLY A 39 12.31 5.40 4.80
N THR A 40 11.93 6.03 3.69
CA THR A 40 11.17 5.44 2.58
C THR A 40 11.51 6.20 1.30
N ILE A 41 11.69 5.48 0.18
CA ILE A 41 11.86 6.09 -1.13
C ILE A 41 10.51 6.52 -1.75
N PHE A 42 9.40 6.00 -1.23
CA PHE A 42 8.06 6.28 -1.76
C PHE A 42 7.42 7.44 -0.96
N PRO A 43 7.11 8.58 -1.60
CA PRO A 43 6.51 9.74 -0.94
C PRO A 43 5.18 9.41 -0.26
N ASP A 44 4.35 8.56 -0.88
CA ASP A 44 3.04 8.18 -0.34
C ASP A 44 3.12 7.46 1.01
N LEU A 45 4.26 6.82 1.29
CA LEU A 45 4.53 6.11 2.54
C LEU A 45 5.19 7.00 3.60
N ASN A 46 5.64 8.21 3.24
CA ASN A 46 6.22 9.17 4.18
C ASN A 46 5.12 9.87 4.98
N LYS A 47 4.57 9.15 5.97
CA LYS A 47 3.47 9.61 6.82
C LYS A 47 3.96 9.84 8.25
N PRO A 48 3.40 10.83 8.97
CA PRO A 48 3.76 11.06 10.37
C PRO A 48 3.50 9.81 11.21
N PHE A 49 4.50 9.40 11.99
CA PHE A 49 4.36 8.31 12.94
C PHE A 49 3.90 8.86 14.30
N TYR A 50 2.63 8.60 14.64
CA TYR A 50 2.04 9.03 15.92
C TYR A 50 2.12 7.97 17.02
N GLY A 51 2.87 6.88 16.80
CA GLY A 51 3.02 5.83 17.80
C GLY A 51 3.70 6.39 19.05
N ARG A 52 2.95 6.42 20.15
CA ARG A 52 3.46 6.76 21.49
C ARG A 52 3.65 5.45 22.23
N TRP A 53 4.89 5.10 22.54
CA TRP A 53 5.18 3.86 23.27
C TRP A 53 5.12 4.03 24.79
N ASN A 54 5.06 5.26 25.33
CA ASN A 54 5.01 5.52 26.79
C ASN A 54 4.39 6.90 27.16
N ASP A 55 3.36 7.36 26.43
CA ASP A 55 2.59 8.54 26.85
C ASP A 55 1.37 8.15 27.68
#